data_AF-A0A382RX30-F1
#
_entry.id   AF-A0A382RX30-F1
#
_cell.length_a   1.000
_cell.length_b   1.000
_cell.length_c   1.000
_cell.angle_alpha   90.00
_cell.angle_beta   90.00
_cell.angle_gamma   90.00
#
_symmetry.space_group_name_H-M   'P 1'
#
loop_
_entity.id
_entity.type
_entity.pdbx_description
1 polymer ?
#
loop_
_entity_poly.entity_id
_entity_poly.type
_entity_poly.pdbx_seq_one_letter_code
_entity_poly.pdbx_strand_id
1 'polypeptide(L)'
;VQVSPHRMRRPWQGHIDRVPTRALPAHDPACYLCPGNERAGGRRNPDYQGTFVFDNDFAALLPDGPSSVGANHELLSSTPVHGECRV
;
A
#
# COMPACT_ATOMS: atom_id res chain seq x y z
N VAL A 1 23.89 -12.50 0.95
CA VAL A 1 23.81 -11.84 -0.38
C VAL A 1 24.90 -12.42 -1.26
N GLN A 2 24.56 -12.90 -2.46
CA GLN A 2 25.55 -13.37 -3.43
C GLN A 2 25.83 -12.26 -4.44
N VAL A 3 27.10 -11.95 -4.69
CA VAL A 3 27.50 -10.89 -5.63
C VAL A 3 27.90 -11.52 -6.95
N SER A 4 27.28 -11.06 -8.04
CA SER A 4 27.57 -11.50 -9.41
C SER A 4 27.91 -10.27 -10.28
N PRO A 5 29.18 -9.82 -10.31
CA PRO A 5 29.57 -8.52 -10.86
C PRO A 5 29.29 -8.36 -12.36
N HIS A 6 29.19 -9.47 -13.10
CA HIS A 6 28.92 -9.47 -14.53
C HIS A 6 27.44 -9.72 -14.89
N ARG A 7 26.52 -9.69 -13.92
CA ARG A 7 25.10 -10.08 -14.12
C ARG A 7 24.40 -9.25 -15.20
N MET A 8 24.75 -7.98 -15.35
CA MET A 8 24.19 -7.07 -16.36
C MET A 8 24.63 -7.39 -17.80
N ARG A 9 25.64 -8.25 -18.02
CA ARG A 9 26.10 -8.64 -19.36
C ARG A 9 25.20 -9.68 -20.04
N ARG A 10 24.18 -10.19 -19.35
CA ARG A 10 23.23 -11.14 -19.92
C ARG A 10 22.26 -10.40 -20.84
N PRO A 11 21.92 -10.94 -22.01
CA PRO A 11 20.92 -10.33 -22.87
C PRO A 11 19.57 -10.25 -22.14
N TRP A 12 18.97 -9.05 -22.12
CA TRP A 12 17.60 -8.84 -21.64
C TRP A 12 16.65 -8.86 -22.82
N GLN A 13 15.72 -9.82 -22.82
CA GLN A 13 14.63 -9.93 -23.80
C GLN A 13 13.26 -9.98 -23.09
N GLY A 14 13.24 -9.58 -21.82
CA GLY A 14 12.04 -9.56 -20.99
C GLY A 14 11.27 -8.26 -21.12
N HIS A 15 10.39 -8.03 -20.15
CA HIS A 15 9.57 -6.83 -20.05
C HIS A 15 10.42 -5.55 -20.01
N ILE A 16 9.95 -4.49 -20.66
CA ILE A 16 10.53 -3.15 -20.52
C ILE A 16 9.42 -2.26 -19.96
N ASP A 17 9.64 -1.72 -18.76
CA ASP A 17 8.68 -0.82 -18.12
C ASP A 17 8.53 0.45 -18.95
N ARG A 18 7.28 0.91 -19.09
CA ARG A 18 6.99 2.21 -19.70
C ARG A 18 7.27 3.28 -18.66
N VAL A 19 8.12 4.24 -18.99
CA VAL A 19 8.28 5.45 -18.18
C VAL A 19 7.02 6.30 -18.36
N PRO A 20 6.25 6.58 -17.29
CA PRO A 20 5.07 7.41 -17.41
C PRO A 20 5.49 8.84 -17.80
N THR A 21 5.01 9.29 -18.95
CA THR A 21 5.11 10.68 -19.39
C THR A 21 3.84 11.37 -18.93
N ARG A 22 3.86 12.02 -17.76
CA ARG A 22 2.69 12.82 -17.36
C ARG A 22 3.05 14.02 -16.52
N ALA A 23 2.73 15.20 -17.05
CA ALA A 23 2.41 16.36 -16.22
C ALA A 23 1.03 16.08 -15.60
N LEU A 24 1.01 15.74 -14.32
CA LEU A 24 -0.23 15.57 -13.56
C LEU A 24 -0.75 16.95 -13.13
N PRO A 25 -2.08 17.14 -13.07
CA PRO A 25 -2.63 18.37 -12.51
C PRO A 25 -2.32 18.45 -11.01
N ALA A 26 -2.29 19.68 -10.47
CA ALA A 26 -2.13 19.88 -9.03
C ALA A 26 -3.32 19.34 -8.21
N HIS A 27 -4.51 19.29 -8.83
CA HIS A 27 -5.72 18.71 -8.26
C HIS A 27 -6.49 17.97 -9.35
N ASP A 28 -7.00 16.78 -9.01
CA ASP A 28 -7.88 16.00 -9.87
C ASP A 28 -9.17 15.72 -9.09
N PRO A 29 -10.36 16.14 -9.59
CA PRO A 29 -11.63 15.95 -8.89
C PRO A 29 -12.03 14.47 -8.72
N ALA A 30 -11.44 13.55 -9.48
CA ALA A 30 -11.65 12.11 -9.34
C ALA A 30 -10.62 11.43 -8.43
N CYS A 31 -9.63 12.16 -7.91
CA CYS A 31 -8.59 11.59 -7.06
C CYS A 31 -9.07 11.41 -5.61
N TYR A 32 -9.09 10.17 -5.12
CA TYR A 32 -9.47 9.84 -3.74
C TYR A 32 -8.52 10.38 -2.66
N LEU A 33 -7.32 10.81 -3.05
CA LEU A 33 -6.34 11.38 -2.13
C LEU A 33 -6.40 12.90 -2.06
N CYS A 34 -6.94 13.58 -3.07
CA CYS A 34 -6.91 15.04 -3.12
C CYS A 34 -7.77 15.72 -2.04
N PRO A 35 -7.43 16.95 -1.61
CA PRO A 35 -8.21 17.75 -0.67
C PRO A 35 -9.65 17.97 -1.14
N GLY A 36 -10.61 17.94 -0.21
CA GLY A 36 -12.02 18.19 -0.48
C GLY A 36 -12.76 17.09 -1.25
N ASN A 37 -12.06 16.11 -1.83
CA ASN A 37 -12.66 15.02 -2.59
C ASN A 37 -13.22 13.93 -1.68
N GLU A 38 -14.16 13.17 -2.23
CA GLU A 38 -14.65 11.94 -1.60
C GLU A 38 -13.62 10.83 -1.80
N ARG A 39 -13.42 10.01 -0.78
CA ARG A 39 -12.54 8.84 -0.79
C ARG A 39 -13.29 7.60 -1.28
N ALA A 40 -12.55 6.55 -1.61
CA ALA A 40 -13.11 5.26 -1.98
C ALA A 40 -14.00 4.65 -0.87
N GLY A 41 -13.75 4.96 0.40
CA GLY A 41 -14.61 4.58 1.53
C GLY A 41 -15.84 5.49 1.76
N GLY A 42 -16.17 6.41 0.85
CA GLY A 42 -17.32 7.34 0.95
C GLY A 42 -17.13 8.50 1.94
N ARG A 43 -15.97 8.57 2.61
CA ARG A 43 -15.60 9.68 3.52
C ARG A 43 -15.02 10.84 2.69
N ARG A 44 -15.25 12.09 3.10
CA ARG A 44 -14.69 13.26 2.42
C ARG A 44 -13.37 13.70 3.06
N ASN A 45 -12.36 13.97 2.25
CA ASN A 45 -11.11 14.55 2.72
C ASN A 45 -11.33 16.01 3.15
N PRO A 46 -10.68 16.46 4.24
CA PRO A 46 -10.65 17.87 4.58
C PRO A 46 -9.92 18.66 3.47
N ASP A 47 -10.11 19.97 3.46
CA ASP A 47 -9.37 20.87 2.58
C ASP A 47 -7.97 21.15 3.15
N TYR A 48 -7.11 20.13 3.12
CA TYR A 48 -5.78 20.18 3.68
C TYR A 48 -4.78 20.85 2.71
N GLN A 49 -3.80 21.58 3.27
CA GLN A 49 -2.77 22.30 2.49
C GLN A 49 -1.36 21.71 2.65
N GLY A 50 -1.22 20.66 3.48
CA GLY A 50 0.05 19.99 3.78
C GLY A 50 -0.13 18.48 3.81
N THR A 51 0.63 17.77 4.65
CA THR A 51 0.41 16.33 4.83
C THR A 51 -0.91 16.09 5.55
N PHE A 52 -1.73 15.20 4.99
CA PHE A 52 -2.92 14.67 5.64
C PHE A 52 -2.77 13.17 5.78
N VAL A 53 -3.13 12.65 6.94
CA VAL A 53 -3.04 11.22 7.27
C VAL A 53 -4.41 10.73 7.69
N PHE A 54 -4.83 9.57 7.18
CA PHE A 54 -6.11 8.97 7.55
C PHE A 54 -6.03 7.44 7.60
N ASP A 55 -6.97 6.82 8.32
CA ASP A 55 -7.11 5.36 8.37
C ASP A 55 -7.51 4.84 7.00
N ASN A 56 -6.71 3.93 6.45
CA ASN A 56 -6.94 3.34 5.14
C ASN A 56 -8.35 2.74 5.09
N ASP A 57 -9.12 3.15 4.08
CA ASP A 57 -10.51 2.69 3.90
C ASP A 57 -10.61 1.17 3.72
N PHE A 58 -9.51 0.51 3.30
CA PHE A 58 -9.39 -0.95 3.13
C PHE A 58 -8.16 -1.48 3.86
N ALA A 59 -8.06 -1.21 5.16
CA ALA A 59 -6.93 -1.63 5.98
C ALA A 59 -6.69 -3.15 5.96
N ALA A 60 -5.43 -3.55 5.77
CA ALA A 60 -5.02 -4.96 5.81
C ALA A 60 -4.97 -5.53 7.24
N LEU A 61 -4.86 -4.64 8.23
CA LEU A 61 -4.86 -4.97 9.65
C LEU A 61 -5.90 -4.10 10.36
N LEU A 62 -6.55 -4.68 11.36
CA LEU A 62 -7.44 -3.99 12.27
C LEU A 62 -6.82 -3.96 13.68
N PRO A 63 -7.08 -2.90 14.46
CA PRO A 63 -6.53 -2.77 15.81
C PRO A 63 -7.06 -3.87 16.74
N ASP A 64 -8.26 -4.37 16.47
CA ASP A 64 -8.92 -5.44 17.20
C ASP A 64 -9.31 -6.61 16.29
N GLY A 65 -9.40 -7.81 16.85
CA GLY A 65 -9.81 -9.02 16.15
C GLY A 65 -9.68 -10.27 17.03
N PRO A 66 -9.94 -11.47 16.48
CA PRO A 66 -9.78 -12.70 17.24
C PRO A 66 -8.33 -12.93 17.64
N SER A 67 -8.09 -13.06 18.94
CA SER A 67 -6.74 -13.28 19.51
C SER A 67 -6.43 -14.75 19.80
N SER A 68 -7.22 -15.68 19.26
CA SER A 68 -6.99 -17.11 19.44
C SER A 68 -5.70 -17.53 18.73
N VAL A 69 -4.78 -18.13 19.48
CA VAL A 69 -3.59 -18.77 18.91
C VAL A 69 -4.02 -20.08 18.24
N GLY A 70 -3.49 -20.36 17.05
CA GLY A 70 -3.75 -21.60 16.33
C GLY A 70 -3.34 -22.84 17.13
N ALA A 71 -3.86 -24.01 16.78
CA ALA A 71 -3.47 -25.26 17.42
C ALA A 71 -1.95 -25.48 17.30
N ASN A 72 -1.34 -26.01 18.36
CA ASN A 72 0.09 -26.35 18.36
C ASN A 72 0.32 -27.54 17.41
N HIS A 73 0.72 -27.24 16.18
CA HIS A 73 1.07 -28.23 15.15
C HIS A 73 2.51 -27.99 14.67
N GLU A 74 3.28 -29.06 14.50
CA GLU A 74 4.72 -29.00 14.20
C GLU A 74 5.04 -28.30 12.87
N LEU A 75 4.19 -28.49 11.86
CA LEU A 75 4.39 -27.94 10.52
C LEU A 75 3.55 -26.69 10.21
N LEU A 76 2.50 -26.43 10.99
CA LEU A 76 1.51 -25.39 10.69
C LEU A 76 1.36 -24.48 11.90
N SER A 77 1.93 -23.28 11.79
CA SER A 77 1.90 -22.28 12.85
C SER A 77 1.22 -21.00 12.37
N SER A 78 0.41 -20.40 13.24
CA SER A 78 -0.27 -19.14 12.98
C SER A 78 -0.37 -18.32 14.26
N THR A 79 -0.06 -17.03 14.17
CA THR A 79 -0.15 -16.08 15.28
C THR A 79 -1.10 -14.95 14.88
N PRO A 80 -2.05 -14.55 15.75
CA PRO A 80 -2.89 -13.38 15.48
C PRO A 80 -2.02 -12.13 15.42
N VAL A 81 -2.33 -11.24 14.47
CA VAL A 81 -1.67 -9.94 14.32
C VAL A 81 -2.75 -8.87 14.21
N HIS A 82 -2.55 -7.81 14.97
CA HIS A 82 -3.39 -6.62 14.98
C HIS A 82 -2.53 -5.41 14.61
N GLY A 83 -3.14 -4.39 14.06
CA GLY A 83 -2.43 -3.19 13.65
C GLY A 83 -3.33 -2.17 12.96
N GLU A 84 -2.72 -1.10 12.52
CA GLU A 84 -3.39 0.01 11.87
C GLU A 84 -2.69 0.29 10.54
N CYS A 85 -3.48 0.61 9.51
CA CYS A 85 -2.95 1.01 8.21
C CYS A 85 -3.37 2.45 7.94
N ARG A 86 -2.39 3.34 7.76
CA ARG A 86 -2.62 4.74 7.42
C ARG A 86 -2.11 5.05 6.03
N VAL A 87 -2.74 6.03 5.40
CA VAL A 87 -2.33 6.64 4.12
C VAL A 87 -1.97 8.10 4.38
#